data_AF-A0A661M3U7-F1
#
_entry.id   AF-A0A661M3U7-F1
#
_cell.length_a   1.000
_cell.length_b   1.000
_cell.length_c   1.000
_cell.angle_alpha   90.00
_cell.angle_beta   90.00
_cell.angle_gamma   90.00
#
_symmetry.space_group_name_H-M   'P 1'
#
loop_
_entity.id
_entity.type
_entity.pdbx_description
1 polymer ?
#
loop_
_entity_poly.entity_id
_entity_poly.type
_entity_poly.pdbx_seq_one_letter_code
_entity_poly.pdbx_strand_id
1 'polypeptide(L)'
;MKRTLCFMLIMGLLLGAPGCAYMYYLGLHAPSIKRYAQIHEGVTRDRECLDCHHPDRNPAGPPTPHPGLSGCLKCHNDELKSPAS
;
A
#
# COMPACT_ATOMS: atom_id res chain seq x y z
N MET A 1 -39.49 -0.56 8.43
CA MET A 1 -38.63 0.48 7.81
C MET A 1 -37.42 0.84 8.68
N LYS A 2 -37.58 1.37 9.90
CA LYS A 2 -36.43 1.75 10.77
C LYS A 2 -35.47 0.60 11.10
N ARG A 3 -36.01 -0.59 11.41
CA ARG A 3 -35.20 -1.80 11.71
C ARG A 3 -34.45 -2.32 10.49
N THR A 4 -35.09 -2.33 9.32
CA THR A 4 -34.48 -2.76 8.05
C THR A 4 -33.34 -1.84 7.63
N LEU A 5 -33.50 -0.52 7.82
CA LEU A 5 -32.46 0.47 7.57
C LEU A 5 -31.26 0.28 8.51
N CYS A 6 -31.49 0.08 9.82
CA CYS A 6 -30.41 -0.22 10.76
C CYS A 6 -29.67 -1.50 10.38
N PHE A 7 -30.38 -2.57 9.99
CA PHE A 7 -29.75 -3.81 9.54
C PHE A 7 -28.86 -3.59 8.31
N MET A 8 -29.31 -2.83 7.31
CA MET A 8 -28.50 -2.53 6.12
C MET A 8 -27.25 -1.69 6.47
N LEU A 9 -27.38 -0.71 7.35
CA LEU A 9 -26.24 0.10 7.79
C LEU A 9 -25.20 -0.72 8.57
N ILE A 10 -25.65 -1.60 9.48
CA ILE A 10 -24.75 -2.49 10.23
C ILE A 10 -24.04 -3.47 9.29
N MET A 11 -24.76 -4.06 8.33
CA MET A 11 -24.15 -4.95 7.34
C MET A 11 -23.13 -4.23 6.45
N GLY A 12 -23.46 -3.01 5.98
CA GLY A 12 -22.54 -2.18 5.21
C GLY A 12 -21.27 -1.82 5.99
N LEU A 13 -21.40 -1.50 7.27
CA LEU A 13 -20.25 -1.20 8.14
C LEU A 13 -19.36 -2.44 8.35
N LEU A 14 -19.98 -3.60 8.60
CA LEU A 14 -19.28 -4.87 8.80
C LEU A 14 -18.56 -5.37 7.53
N LEU A 15 -19.05 -5.04 6.34
CA LEU A 15 -18.40 -5.38 5.07
C LEU A 15 -17.36 -4.34 4.62
N GLY A 16 -17.60 -3.05 4.91
CA GLY A 16 -16.71 -1.96 4.51
C GLY A 16 -15.44 -1.84 5.35
N ALA A 17 -15.53 -2.02 6.67
CA ALA A 17 -14.40 -1.91 7.59
C ALA A 17 -13.27 -2.94 7.33
N PRO A 18 -13.55 -4.25 7.11
CA PRO A 18 -12.50 -5.21 6.78
C PRO A 18 -11.94 -5.01 5.37
N GLY A 19 -12.69 -4.37 4.48
CA GLY A 19 -12.27 -4.07 3.11
C GLY A 19 -10.90 -3.39 3.06
N CYS A 20 -10.65 -2.39 3.91
CA CYS A 20 -9.38 -1.65 3.92
C CYS A 20 -8.17 -2.54 4.23
N ALA A 21 -8.28 -3.48 5.18
CA ALA A 21 -7.21 -4.42 5.48
C ALA A 21 -7.10 -5.53 4.41
N TYR A 22 -8.22 -5.91 3.81
CA TYR A 22 -8.26 -6.94 2.77
C TYR A 22 -7.65 -6.45 1.44
N MET A 23 -7.70 -5.14 1.16
CA MET A 23 -7.04 -4.53 -0.02
C MET A 23 -5.54 -4.86 -0.10
N TYR A 24 -4.87 -5.00 1.05
CA TYR A 24 -3.47 -5.45 1.13
C TYR A 24 -3.29 -6.87 0.58
N TYR A 25 -4.14 -7.81 1.00
CA TYR A 25 -4.07 -9.21 0.57
C TYR A 25 -4.56 -9.42 -0.87
N LEU A 26 -5.43 -8.53 -1.37
CA LEU A 26 -5.86 -8.52 -2.76
C LEU A 26 -4.88 -7.82 -3.70
N GLY A 27 -3.77 -7.27 -3.19
CA GLY A 27 -2.79 -6.54 -4.01
C GLY A 27 -3.33 -5.23 -4.60
N LEU A 28 -4.45 -4.73 -4.07
CA LEU A 28 -5.09 -3.49 -4.52
C LEU A 28 -4.45 -2.25 -3.86
N HIS A 29 -3.83 -2.42 -2.69
CA HIS A 29 -3.05 -1.37 -2.04
C HIS A 29 -1.91 -1.97 -1.23
N ALA A 30 -0.67 -1.64 -1.59
CA ALA A 30 0.50 -2.06 -0.81
C ALA A 30 0.62 -1.25 0.49
N PRO A 31 1.29 -1.79 1.53
CA PRO A 31 1.53 -1.04 2.74
C PRO A 31 2.55 0.07 2.46
N SER A 32 2.47 1.18 3.21
CA SER A 32 3.44 2.26 3.12
C SER A 32 4.87 1.75 3.36
N ILE A 33 5.84 2.33 2.65
CA ILE A 33 7.29 2.09 2.84
C ILE A 33 7.73 2.26 4.31
N LYS A 34 7.02 3.10 5.08
CA LYS A 34 7.25 3.32 6.52
C LYS A 34 7.09 2.05 7.36
N ARG A 35 6.25 1.10 6.93
CA ARG A 35 6.09 -0.19 7.63
C ARG A 35 7.39 -1.00 7.63
N TYR A 36 8.22 -0.80 6.61
CA TYR A 36 9.50 -1.46 6.43
C TYR A 36 10.61 -0.41 6.25
N ALA A 37 10.64 0.57 7.16
CA ALA A 37 11.55 1.71 7.05
C ALA A 37 13.02 1.29 6.96
N GLN A 38 13.44 0.27 7.72
CA GLN A 38 14.84 -0.20 7.77
C GLN A 38 15.38 -0.66 6.41
N ILE A 39 14.55 -1.23 5.53
CA ILE A 39 14.99 -1.72 4.20
C ILE A 39 14.82 -0.66 3.10
N HIS A 40 14.06 0.41 3.37
CA HIS A 40 13.86 1.53 2.45
C HIS A 40 14.64 2.78 2.88
N GLU A 41 15.37 2.72 3.99
CA GLU A 41 16.12 3.84 4.54
C GLU A 41 17.14 4.36 3.52
N GLY A 42 17.16 5.68 3.33
CA GLY A 42 18.09 6.33 2.39
C GLY A 42 17.68 6.28 0.92
N VAL A 43 16.54 5.68 0.56
CA VAL A 43 16.00 5.75 -0.80
C VAL A 43 15.62 7.19 -1.14
N THR A 44 16.21 7.72 -2.22
CA THR A 44 15.99 9.11 -2.68
C THR A 44 15.65 9.19 -4.16
N ARG A 45 15.75 8.08 -4.90
CA ARG A 45 15.48 8.02 -6.35
C ARG A 45 14.59 6.83 -6.68
N ASP A 46 13.67 7.04 -7.61
CA ASP A 46 12.77 6.00 -8.13
C ASP A 46 13.51 4.74 -8.60
N ARG A 47 14.71 4.89 -9.18
CA ARG A 47 15.52 3.76 -9.65
C ARG A 47 15.86 2.77 -8.53
N GLU A 48 16.08 3.25 -7.31
CA GLU A 48 16.43 2.41 -6.15
C GLU A 48 15.24 1.54 -5.73
N CYS A 49 14.01 2.02 -5.94
CA CYS A 49 12.81 1.19 -5.78
C CYS A 49 12.74 0.11 -6.87
N LEU A 50 13.09 0.45 -8.12
CA LEU A 50 12.99 -0.43 -9.28
C LEU A 50 14.07 -1.53 -9.32
N ASP A 51 15.12 -1.41 -8.51
CA ASP A 51 16.13 -2.48 -8.34
C ASP A 51 15.52 -3.75 -7.70
N CYS A 52 14.40 -3.60 -6.98
CA CYS A 52 13.65 -4.71 -6.37
C CYS A 52 12.18 -4.79 -6.83
N HIS A 53 11.50 -3.65 -6.99
CA HIS A 53 10.07 -3.59 -7.33
C HIS A 53 9.86 -3.34 -8.81
N HIS A 54 9.61 -4.40 -9.56
CA HIS A 54 9.49 -4.31 -11.02
C HIS A 54 8.06 -3.98 -11.48
N PRO A 55 7.86 -2.97 -12.36
CA PRO A 55 6.54 -2.51 -12.82
C PRO A 55 5.85 -3.46 -13.80
N ASP A 56 6.59 -4.42 -14.35
CA ASP A 56 6.12 -5.48 -15.24
C ASP A 56 5.76 -6.79 -14.50
N ARG A 57 5.74 -6.76 -13.15
CA ARG A 57 5.51 -7.92 -12.28
C ARG A 57 6.52 -9.06 -12.48
N ASN A 58 7.77 -8.72 -12.81
CA ASN A 58 8.87 -9.68 -12.81
C ASN A 58 8.99 -10.35 -11.42
N PRO A 59 9.09 -11.69 -11.34
CA PRO A 59 9.18 -12.42 -10.07
C PRO A 59 10.48 -12.20 -9.28
N ALA A 60 11.45 -11.45 -9.82
CA ALA A 60 12.71 -11.12 -9.14
C ALA A 60 12.54 -10.28 -7.85
N GLY A 61 11.36 -9.69 -7.63
CA GLY A 61 11.04 -9.04 -6.36
C GLY A 61 9.53 -8.84 -6.15
N PRO A 62 9.14 -8.15 -5.06
CA PRO A 62 7.73 -8.03 -4.73
C PRO A 62 7.00 -7.19 -5.78
N PRO A 63 5.80 -7.60 -6.23
CA PRO A 63 5.06 -6.88 -7.24
C PRO A 63 4.67 -5.49 -6.72
N THR A 64 4.78 -4.48 -7.57
CA THR A 64 4.16 -3.17 -7.31
C THR A 64 2.65 -3.24 -7.58
N PRO A 65 1.81 -2.60 -6.73
CA PRO A 65 0.37 -2.45 -7.00
C PRO A 65 0.08 -1.47 -8.14
N HIS A 66 1.11 -0.84 -8.72
CA HIS A 66 1.01 0.10 -9.84
C HIS A 66 1.74 -0.44 -11.08
N PRO A 67 1.10 -1.32 -11.87
CA PRO A 67 1.69 -1.83 -13.11
C PRO A 67 2.05 -0.68 -14.06
N GLY A 68 3.25 -0.73 -14.64
CA GLY A 68 3.72 0.27 -15.60
C GLY A 68 4.11 1.63 -15.01
N LEU A 69 4.03 1.84 -13.70
CA LEU A 69 4.47 3.08 -13.05
C LEU A 69 5.90 2.93 -12.49
N SER A 70 6.79 3.84 -12.90
CA SER A 70 8.16 3.92 -12.38
C SER A 70 8.41 5.11 -11.44
N GLY A 71 7.49 6.07 -11.37
CA GLY A 71 7.63 7.30 -10.58
C GLY A 71 7.13 7.16 -9.13
N CYS A 72 7.75 6.29 -8.33
CA CYS A 72 7.33 5.93 -6.96
C CYS A 72 7.30 7.14 -6.02
N LEU A 73 8.37 7.93 -6.00
CA LEU A 73 8.56 9.08 -5.11
C LEU A 73 7.73 10.30 -5.54
N LYS A 74 6.92 10.23 -6.60
CA LYS A 74 5.92 11.27 -6.87
C LYS A 74 4.80 11.26 -5.82
N CYS A 75 4.52 10.09 -5.25
CA CYS A 75 3.43 9.89 -4.28
C CYS A 75 3.93 9.33 -2.95
N HIS A 76 5.04 8.57 -2.94
CA HIS A 76 5.64 7.98 -1.74
C HIS A 76 6.90 8.73 -1.29
N ASN A 77 6.87 10.06 -1.31
CA ASN A 77 8.00 10.93 -0.90
C ASN A 77 7.99 11.30 0.59
N ASP A 78 7.23 10.58 1.40
CA ASP A 78 7.19 10.90 2.81
C ASP A 78 8.57 10.61 3.44
N GLU A 79 9.06 11.52 4.28
CA GLU A 79 10.28 11.28 5.05
C GLU A 79 10.15 9.94 5.80
N LEU A 80 11.08 9.03 5.52
CA LEU A 80 11.35 7.87 6.34
C LEU A 80 12.04 8.36 7.61
N LYS A 81 11.28 8.99 8.52
CA LYS A 81 11.81 9.26 9.86
C LYS A 81 12.06 7.92 10.54
N SER A 82 13.32 7.58 10.69
CA SER A 82 13.75 6.50 11.58
C SER A 82 13.24 6.83 12.99
N PRO A 83 12.67 5.90 13.76
CA PRO A 83 12.17 6.18 15.12
C PRO A 83 13.28 6.46 16.16
N ALA A 84 14.41 7.05 15.77
CA ALA A 84 15.57 7.30 16.60
C ALA A 84 16.33 8.61 16.27
N SER A 85 15.62 9.66 15.81
CA SER A 85 16.18 11.02 15.66
C SER A 85 15.33 12.05 16.38
#